data_AF-A0A813IDG4-F1
#
_entry.id   AF-A0A813IDG4-F1
#
_cell.length_a   1.000
_cell.length_b   1.000
_cell.length_c   1.000
_cell.angle_alpha   90.00
_cell.angle_beta   90.00
_cell.angle_gamma   90.00
#
_symmetry.space_group_name_H-M   'P 1'
#
loop_
_entity.id
_entity.type
_entity.pdbx_description
1 polymer ?
#
loop_
_entity_poly.entity_id
_entity_poly.type
_entity_poly.pdbx_seq_one_letter_code
_entity_poly.pdbx_strand_id
1 'polypeptide(L)'
;VNKTLMTDLLYAIGSILFVILYLRLHTGSFLISISSFCIIFTSVPVAYVVTPAAKTTIASFMSVFLITGIGCDVVFVFTDFWEQGKGMAMEDRLMWMLVHAGSSCLATSVTTA
;
A
#
# COMPACT_ATOMS: atom_id res chain seq x y z
N VAL A 1 -2.77 -29.00 -11.23
CA VAL A 1 -2.76 -28.17 -10.00
C VAL A 1 -1.47 -27.37 -9.87
N ASN A 2 -0.28 -28.01 -9.77
CA ASN A 2 0.97 -27.27 -9.53
C ASN A 2 1.40 -26.30 -10.66
N LYS A 3 1.15 -26.65 -11.94
CA LYS A 3 1.45 -25.76 -13.09
C LYS A 3 0.54 -24.53 -13.15
N THR A 4 -0.75 -24.72 -12.88
CA THR A 4 -1.75 -23.63 -12.83
C THR A 4 -1.39 -22.65 -11.71
N LEU A 5 -1.03 -23.18 -10.54
CA LEU A 5 -0.63 -22.37 -9.38
C LEU A 5 0.62 -21.52 -9.65
N MET A 6 1.63 -22.07 -10.34
CA MET A 6 2.83 -21.32 -10.73
C MET A 6 2.50 -20.18 -11.70
N THR A 7 1.60 -20.43 -12.66
CA THR A 7 1.19 -19.41 -13.63
C THR A 7 0.39 -18.29 -12.95
N ASP A 8 -0.52 -18.63 -12.04
CA ASP A 8 -1.29 -17.66 -11.25
C ASP A 8 -0.36 -16.81 -10.37
N LEU A 9 0.66 -17.43 -9.75
CA LEU A 9 1.67 -16.73 -8.97
C LEU A 9 2.53 -15.80 -9.83
N LEU A 10 2.85 -16.19 -11.07
CA LEU A 10 3.64 -15.34 -11.97
C LEU A 10 2.85 -14.09 -12.39
N TYR A 11 1.56 -14.24 -12.71
CA TYR A 11 0.67 -13.11 -12.97
C TYR A 11 0.48 -12.23 -11.73
N ALA A 12 0.46 -12.83 -10.54
CA ALA A 12 0.42 -12.12 -9.28
C ALA A 12 1.63 -11.20 -9.08
N ILE A 13 2.82 -11.75 -9.29
CA ILE A 13 4.08 -11.02 -9.16
C ILE A 13 4.13 -9.91 -10.21
N GLY A 14 3.69 -10.20 -11.45
CA GLY A 14 3.62 -9.22 -12.53
C GLY A 14 2.71 -8.03 -12.22
N SER A 15 1.52 -8.26 -11.63
CA SER A 15 0.59 -7.18 -11.28
C SER A 15 1.14 -6.31 -10.14
N ILE A 16 1.75 -6.91 -9.12
CA ILE A 16 2.40 -6.19 -8.03
C ILE A 16 3.56 -5.33 -8.57
N LEU A 17 4.42 -5.89 -9.43
CA LEU A 17 5.50 -5.15 -10.08
C LEU A 17 5.00 -3.96 -10.90
N PHE A 18 3.90 -4.14 -11.63
CA PHE A 18 3.28 -3.08 -12.42
C PHE A 18 2.80 -1.92 -11.53
N VAL A 19 2.13 -2.23 -10.42
CA VAL A 19 1.67 -1.22 -9.46
C VAL A 19 2.84 -0.45 -8.85
N ILE A 20 3.93 -1.13 -8.49
CA ILE A 20 5.14 -0.49 -7.94
C ILE A 20 5.80 0.43 -8.97
N LEU A 21 5.91 -0.02 -10.23
CA LEU A 21 6.44 0.80 -11.31
C LEU A 21 5.57 2.02 -11.55
N TYR A 22 4.24 1.87 -11.51
CA TYR A 22 3.31 2.98 -11.64
C TYR A 22 3.43 3.97 -10.48
N LEU A 23 3.50 3.49 -9.24
CA LEU A 23 3.78 4.30 -8.05
C LEU A 23 5.09 5.09 -8.21
N ARG A 24 6.15 4.43 -8.67
CA ARG A 24 7.45 5.06 -8.91
C ARG A 24 7.35 6.18 -9.95
N LEU A 25 6.64 5.95 -11.05
CA LEU A 25 6.46 6.94 -12.11
C LEU A 25 5.60 8.13 -11.63
N HIS A 26 4.59 7.88 -10.80
CA HIS A 26 3.66 8.90 -10.33
C HIS A 26 4.23 9.75 -9.19
N THR A 27 4.86 9.15 -8.19
CA THR A 27 5.42 9.88 -7.02
C THR A 27 6.69 10.67 -7.35
N GLY A 28 7.38 10.36 -8.45
CA GLY A 28 8.58 11.09 -8.93
C GLY A 28 9.84 10.96 -8.05
N SER A 29 9.72 10.51 -6.80
CA SER A 29 10.83 10.29 -5.86
C SER A 29 11.02 8.80 -5.56
N PHE A 30 12.21 8.29 -5.90
CA PHE A 30 12.59 6.88 -5.72
C PHE A 30 12.58 6.44 -4.24
N LEU A 31 12.92 7.36 -3.34
CA LEU A 31 13.06 7.07 -1.91
C LEU A 31 11.69 6.86 -1.25
N ILE A 32 10.71 7.69 -1.60
CA ILE A 32 9.32 7.57 -1.12
C ILE A 32 8.68 6.28 -1.65
N SER A 33 8.91 5.97 -2.93
CA SER A 33 8.39 4.74 -3.54
C SER A 33 8.93 3.47 -2.86
N ILE A 34 10.22 3.42 -2.53
CA ILE A 34 10.83 2.30 -1.81
C ILE A 34 10.32 2.20 -0.37
N SER A 35 10.27 3.31 0.38
CA SER A 35 9.78 3.27 1.76
C SER A 35 8.32 2.82 1.83
N SER A 36 7.48 3.32 0.91
CA SER A 36 6.07 2.93 0.82
C SER A 36 5.93 1.45 0.44
N PHE A 37 6.75 0.95 -0.47
CA PHE A 37 6.76 -0.47 -0.81
C PHE A 37 7.16 -1.34 0.40
N CYS A 38 8.18 -0.95 1.16
CA CYS A 38 8.57 -1.65 2.39
C CYS A 38 7.44 -1.70 3.41
N ILE A 39 6.67 -0.62 3.58
CA ILE A 39 5.52 -0.56 4.48
C ILE A 39 4.41 -1.53 4.04
N ILE A 40 4.02 -1.50 2.77
CA ILE A 40 2.99 -2.40 2.20
C ILE A 40 3.44 -3.86 2.32
N PHE A 41 4.70 -4.15 2.00
CA PHE A 41 5.23 -5.50 2.08
C PHE A 41 5.34 -6.00 3.52
N THR A 42 5.61 -5.12 4.49
CA THR A 42 5.68 -5.47 5.93
C THR A 42 4.30 -5.71 6.53
N SER A 43 3.24 -5.10 5.98
CA SER A 43 1.85 -5.35 6.39
C SER A 43 1.45 -6.83 6.22
N VAL A 44 1.94 -7.52 5.18
CA VAL A 44 1.58 -8.92 4.87
C VAL A 44 2.12 -9.91 5.92
N PRO A 45 3.41 -9.93 6.28
CA PRO A 45 3.93 -10.76 7.36
C PRO A 45 3.29 -10.45 8.72
N VAL A 46 3.07 -9.17 9.03
CA VAL A 46 2.44 -8.76 10.30
C VAL A 46 1.02 -9.33 10.39
N ALA A 47 0.23 -9.24 9.31
CA ALA A 47 -1.11 -9.85 9.24
C ALA A 47 -1.06 -11.38 9.42
N TYR A 48 -0.04 -12.04 8.87
CA TYR A 48 0.16 -13.48 9.00
C TYR A 48 0.55 -13.90 10.42
N VAL A 49 1.35 -13.10 11.13
CA VAL A 49 1.75 -13.37 12.54
C VAL A 49 0.58 -13.18 13.50
N VAL A 50 -0.28 -12.19 13.25
CA VAL A 50 -1.45 -11.88 14.10
C VAL A 50 -2.60 -12.88 13.88
N THR A 51 -2.70 -13.50 12.71
CA THR A 51 -3.79 -14.42 12.37
C THR A 51 -3.40 -15.88 12.66
N PRO A 52 -4.19 -16.66 13.42
CA PRO A 52 -3.90 -18.07 13.66
C PRO A 52 -3.86 -18.88 12.36
N ALA A 53 -2.79 -19.67 12.17
CA ALA A 53 -2.51 -20.50 10.98
C ALA A 53 -3.60 -21.55 10.64
N ALA A 54 -4.59 -21.74 11.51
CA ALA A 54 -5.73 -22.62 11.26
C ALA A 54 -6.79 -22.01 10.30
N LYS A 55 -6.74 -20.70 10.00
CA LYS A 55 -7.72 -19.99 9.14
C LYS A 55 -7.17 -19.53 7.78
N THR A 56 -5.91 -19.80 7.47
CA THR A 56 -5.29 -19.44 6.19
C THR A 56 -5.86 -20.32 5.07
N THR A 57 -6.81 -19.76 4.34
CA THR A 57 -7.44 -20.35 3.16
C THR A 57 -6.97 -19.62 1.90
N ILE A 58 -7.45 -20.00 0.71
CA ILE A 58 -7.21 -19.30 -0.56
C ILE A 58 -7.55 -17.79 -0.46
N ALA A 59 -8.45 -17.40 0.45
CA ALA A 59 -8.76 -16.00 0.73
C ALA A 59 -7.54 -15.17 1.17
N SER A 60 -6.56 -15.78 1.85
CA SER A 60 -5.31 -15.12 2.25
C SER A 60 -4.42 -14.74 1.06
N PHE A 61 -4.56 -15.42 -0.08
CA PHE A 61 -3.89 -15.03 -1.33
C PHE A 61 -4.57 -13.81 -1.97
N MET A 62 -5.90 -13.75 -1.91
CA MET A 62 -6.66 -12.60 -2.43
C MET A 62 -6.46 -11.34 -1.59
N SER A 63 -6.29 -11.48 -0.27
CA SER A 63 -6.03 -10.33 0.61
C SER A 63 -4.72 -9.62 0.31
N VAL A 64 -3.70 -10.30 -0.22
CA VAL A 64 -2.42 -9.68 -0.61
C VAL A 64 -2.63 -8.70 -1.77
N PHE A 65 -3.46 -9.05 -2.75
CA PHE A 65 -3.79 -8.13 -3.85
C PHE A 65 -4.63 -6.95 -3.37
N LEU A 66 -5.60 -7.20 -2.50
CA LEU A 66 -6.43 -6.15 -1.90
C LEU A 66 -5.58 -5.15 -1.12
N ILE A 67 -4.69 -5.63 -0.25
CA ILE A 67 -3.86 -4.76 0.59
C ILE A 67 -2.84 -3.99 -0.23
N THR A 68 -2.35 -4.57 -1.33
CA THR A 68 -1.46 -3.87 -2.26
C THR A 68 -2.21 -2.72 -2.93
N GLY A 69 -3.43 -2.95 -3.44
CA GLY A 69 -4.24 -1.90 -4.05
C GLY A 69 -4.58 -0.76 -3.08
N ILE A 70 -5.13 -1.10 -1.91
CA ILE A 70 -5.52 -0.12 -0.88
C ILE A 70 -4.28 0.61 -0.33
N GLY A 71 -3.18 -0.11 -0.11
CA GLY A 71 -1.94 0.47 0.40
C GLY A 71 -1.33 1.50 -0.56
N CYS A 72 -1.43 1.27 -1.88
CA CYS A 72 -0.96 2.23 -2.87
C CYS A 72 -1.83 3.50 -2.93
N ASP A 73 -3.14 3.37 -2.75
CA ASP A 73 -4.07 4.49 -2.69
C ASP A 73 -3.74 5.46 -1.55
N VAL A 74 -3.48 4.92 -0.35
CA VAL A 74 -3.06 5.72 0.82
C VAL A 74 -1.77 6.49 0.53
N VAL A 75 -0.78 5.84 -0.09
CA VAL A 75 0.49 6.49 -0.43
C VAL A 75 0.27 7.65 -1.39
N PHE A 76 -0.61 7.50 -2.38
CA PHE A 76 -0.93 8.57 -3.32
C PHE A 76 -1.58 9.77 -2.64
N VAL A 77 -2.57 9.53 -1.79
CA VAL A 77 -3.23 10.59 -1.01
C VAL A 77 -2.21 11.36 -0.17
N PHE A 78 -1.32 10.67 0.54
CA PHE A 78 -0.27 11.29 1.33
C PHE A 78 0.72 12.11 0.47
N THR A 79 1.12 11.59 -0.69
CA THR A 79 2.03 12.32 -1.59
C THR A 79 1.38 13.53 -2.25
N ASP A 80 0.09 13.48 -2.55
CA ASP A 80 -0.66 14.59 -3.15
C ASP A 80 -0.84 15.73 -2.14
N PHE A 81 -1.27 15.43 -0.91
CA PHE A 81 -1.30 16.42 0.17
C PHE A 81 0.09 16.98 0.49
N TRP A 82 1.14 16.16 0.39
CA TRP A 82 2.50 16.65 0.53
C TRP A 82 2.85 17.66 -0.57
N GLU A 83 2.55 17.37 -1.83
CA GLU A 83 2.77 18.26 -2.97
C GLU A 83 2.00 19.60 -2.82
N GLN A 84 0.74 19.54 -2.40
CA GLN A 84 -0.12 20.71 -2.15
C GLN A 84 0.43 21.61 -1.04
N GLY A 85 1.12 21.03 -0.04
CA GLY A 85 1.71 21.76 1.09
C GLY A 85 3.06 22.41 0.82
N LYS A 86 3.59 22.41 -0.41
CA LYS A 86 4.92 22.96 -0.74
C LYS A 86 5.13 24.44 -0.36
N GLY A 87 4.07 25.21 -0.17
CA GLY A 87 4.14 26.62 0.24
C GLY A 87 4.22 26.87 1.76
N MET A 88 4.12 25.83 2.59
CA MET A 88 4.11 25.95 4.06
C MET A 88 5.48 25.62 4.68
N ALA A 89 5.72 26.10 5.90
CA ALA A 89 6.88 25.70 6.69
C ALA A 89 6.88 24.18 6.91
N MET A 90 8.06 23.56 7.06
CA MET A 90 8.19 22.09 7.11
C MET A 90 7.36 21.44 8.23
N GLU A 91 7.33 22.04 9.42
CA GLU A 91 6.54 21.52 10.56
C GLU A 91 5.04 21.65 10.30
N ASP A 92 4.59 22.82 9.86
CA ASP A 92 3.18 23.07 9.54
C ASP A 92 2.70 22.20 8.38
N ARG A 93 3.54 21.99 7.37
CA ARG A 93 3.26 21.09 6.23
C ARG A 93 3.07 19.65 6.68
N LEU A 94 3.90 19.18 7.61
CA LEU A 94 3.81 17.81 8.10
C LEU A 94 2.56 17.62 8.96
N MET A 95 2.25 18.57 9.85
CA MET A 95 1.01 18.56 10.63
C MET A 95 -0.23 18.64 9.73
N TRP A 96 -0.22 19.52 8.74
CA TRP A 96 -1.35 19.71 7.83
C TRP A 96 -1.63 18.44 7.01
N MET A 97 -0.57 17.84 6.45
CA MET A 97 -0.65 16.59 5.71
C MET A 97 -1.15 15.45 6.61
N LEU A 98 -0.61 15.32 7.83
CA LEU A 98 -0.96 14.21 8.72
C LEU A 98 -2.42 14.30 9.20
N VAL A 99 -2.94 15.49 9.46
CA VAL A 99 -4.34 15.70 9.86
C VAL A 99 -5.29 15.45 8.68
N HIS A 100 -5.03 16.00 7.50
CA HIS A 100 -5.95 15.89 6.36
C HIS A 100 -5.87 14.50 5.70
N ALA A 101 -4.67 14.09 5.30
CA ALA A 101 -4.46 12.79 4.66
C ALA A 101 -4.78 11.65 5.63
N GLY A 102 -4.37 11.78 6.90
CA GLY A 102 -4.60 10.76 7.92
C GLY A 102 -6.08 10.54 8.23
N SER A 103 -6.87 11.60 8.36
CA SER A 103 -8.33 11.49 8.58
C SER A 103 -9.03 10.79 7.42
N SER A 104 -8.72 11.18 6.17
CA SER A 104 -9.26 10.55 4.97
C SER A 104 -8.85 9.08 4.86
N CYS A 105 -7.58 8.75 5.08
CA CYS A 105 -7.09 7.38 4.97
C CYS A 105 -7.61 6.48 6.08
N LEU A 106 -7.86 7.01 7.28
CA LEU A 106 -8.52 6.28 8.37
C LEU A 106 -9.96 5.94 8.01
N ALA A 107 -10.73 6.89 7.46
CA ALA A 107 -12.11 6.65 7.03
C ALA A 107 -12.18 5.54 5.97
N THR A 108 -11.29 5.58 4.96
CA THR A 108 -11.22 4.54 3.92
C THR A 108 -10.81 3.19 4.50
N SER A 109 -9.81 3.16 5.39
CA SER A 109 -9.33 1.92 6.01
C SER A 109 -10.39 1.28 6.91
N VAL A 110 -11.10 2.07 7.72
CA VAL A 110 -12.19 1.59 8.59
C VAL A 110 -13.37 1.08 7.78
N THR A 111 -13.68 1.70 6.65
CA THR A 111 -14.78 1.26 5.78
C THR A 111 -14.46 -0.03 5.02
N THR A 112 -13.17 -0.31 4.82
CA THR A 112 -12.70 -1.49 4.05
C THR A 112 -12.37 -2.70 4.92
N ALA A 113 -12.04 -2.48 6.20
CA ALA A 113 -11.75 -3.53 7.19
C ALA A 113 -13.02 -4.22 7.70
#